data_AF-K5CJB8-F1
#
_entry.id   AF-K5CJB8-F1
#
_cell.length_a   1.000
_cell.length_b   1.000
_cell.length_c   1.000
_cell.angle_alpha   90.00
_cell.angle_beta   90.00
_cell.angle_gamma   90.00
#
_symmetry.space_group_name_H-M   'P 1'
#
loop_
_entity.id
_entity.type
_entity.pdbx_description
1 polymer ?
#
loop_
_entity_poly.entity_id
_entity_poly.type
_entity_poly.pdbx_seq_one_letter_code
_entity_poly.pdbx_strand_id
1 'polypeptide(L)'
;MCVIFLLATISTGICRAQSLGYDQNRIAMSFDGNSAPDKQYKWPTGDPDDWGALPASCAIMAKLGLQNKLVHCSYNNFIDAPSGPDSKNQLKISADGVIEHWGFNPDVFIDVTKEQKRAIESLAAEMSRSTESDPLFFIHAGLSEFVYLVVKEVIRNGSIDSLAHVHLVSHSAFNENERRRKHHHTWDDIQELCGNRIQYTKIPDQNDKDNPNHLWHSKGNFTVWHWMRDHPEADVRWMYSRLKAHSGGVADISDCGVLFFLLVGDANGSPEKFREFIGDQIVSKN
;
A
#
# COMPACT_ATOMS: atom_id res chain seq x y z
N MET A 1 36.70 -9.57 44.98
CA MET A 1 35.29 -9.61 44.53
C MET A 1 35.28 -9.31 43.04
N CYS A 2 35.18 -10.34 42.20
CA CYS A 2 34.99 -10.17 40.75
C CYS A 2 33.49 -9.99 40.50
N VAL A 3 33.09 -8.79 40.08
CA VAL A 3 31.73 -8.55 39.57
C VAL A 3 31.73 -8.96 38.11
N ILE A 4 31.17 -10.13 37.82
CA ILE A 4 30.89 -10.58 36.46
C ILE A 4 29.62 -9.88 36.02
N PHE A 5 29.75 -8.91 35.11
CA PHE A 5 28.60 -8.35 34.39
C PHE A 5 28.10 -9.41 33.39
N LEU A 6 26.98 -10.06 33.71
CA LEU A 6 26.20 -10.79 32.72
C LEU A 6 25.50 -9.76 31.82
N LEU A 7 26.04 -9.55 30.62
CA LEU A 7 25.30 -8.93 29.53
C LEU A 7 24.22 -9.93 29.08
N ALA A 8 22.99 -9.69 29.50
CA ALA A 8 21.82 -10.35 28.93
C ALA A 8 21.66 -9.85 27.49
N THR A 9 22.15 -10.61 26.51
CA THR A 9 21.79 -10.42 25.11
C THR A 9 20.31 -10.77 24.97
N ILE A 10 19.46 -9.74 24.89
CA ILE A 10 18.07 -9.91 24.49
C ILE A 10 18.12 -10.38 23.03
N SER A 11 17.89 -11.67 22.82
CA SER A 11 17.63 -12.23 21.51
C SER A 11 16.32 -11.62 21.02
N THR A 12 16.38 -10.54 20.25
CA THR A 12 15.24 -10.06 19.47
C THR A 12 14.81 -11.20 18.57
N GLY A 13 13.68 -11.82 18.88
CA GLY A 13 13.11 -12.90 18.07
C GLY A 13 13.02 -12.44 16.63
N ILE A 14 13.72 -13.12 15.74
CA ILE A 14 13.67 -12.86 14.31
C ILE A 14 12.29 -13.32 13.84
N CYS A 15 11.35 -12.39 13.64
CA CYS A 15 10.15 -12.70 12.86
C CYS A 15 10.60 -12.99 11.42
N ARG A 16 10.81 -14.27 11.08
CA ARG A 16 10.84 -14.71 9.70
C ARG A 16 9.49 -15.27 9.31
N ALA A 17 8.63 -14.38 8.90
CA ALA A 17 7.69 -14.67 7.83
C ALA A 17 7.69 -13.47 6.89
N GLN A 18 8.27 -13.66 5.71
CA GLN A 18 8.21 -12.71 4.59
C GLN A 18 7.85 -13.52 3.36
N SER A 19 6.66 -13.24 2.82
CA SER A 19 6.11 -13.98 1.70
C SER A 19 6.90 -13.70 0.43
N LEU A 20 6.83 -14.61 -0.52
CA LEU A 20 7.46 -14.45 -1.84
C LEU A 20 8.98 -14.26 -1.79
N GLY A 21 9.62 -14.65 -0.68
CA GLY A 21 11.07 -14.51 -0.52
C GLY A 21 11.54 -13.07 -0.36
N TYR A 22 10.66 -12.14 0.02
CA TYR A 22 11.07 -10.77 0.35
C TYR A 22 12.18 -10.79 1.40
N ASP A 23 13.24 -10.04 1.16
CA ASP A 23 14.41 -9.91 2.05
C ASP A 23 14.88 -8.46 2.09
N GLN A 24 14.08 -7.61 2.74
CA GLN A 24 14.41 -6.19 2.92
C GLN A 24 14.62 -5.43 1.59
N ASN A 25 13.99 -5.88 0.51
CA ASN A 25 14.08 -5.27 -0.81
C ASN A 25 13.25 -3.98 -0.88
N ARG A 26 13.33 -3.29 -2.03
CA ARG A 26 12.55 -2.09 -2.31
C ARG A 26 11.07 -2.42 -2.42
N ILE A 27 10.23 -1.54 -1.87
CA ILE A 27 8.78 -1.62 -1.92
C ILE A 27 8.23 -0.39 -2.61
N ALA A 28 7.35 -0.60 -3.58
CA ALA A 28 6.48 0.42 -4.14
C ALA A 28 5.02 0.12 -3.76
N MET A 29 4.20 1.16 -3.65
CA MET A 29 2.76 1.04 -3.43
C MET A 29 1.99 1.98 -4.37
N SER A 30 0.75 1.64 -4.68
CA SER A 30 -0.14 2.53 -5.42
C SER A 30 -1.56 2.44 -4.89
N PHE A 31 -2.24 3.57 -4.69
CA PHE A 31 -3.60 3.67 -4.16
C PHE A 31 -4.49 4.50 -5.10
N ASP A 32 -5.73 4.06 -5.35
CA ASP A 32 -6.65 4.61 -6.33
C ASP A 32 -7.78 5.49 -5.79
N GLY A 33 -7.92 5.58 -4.45
CA GLY A 33 -8.94 6.29 -3.68
C GLY A 33 -9.09 7.80 -3.87
N ASN A 34 -9.21 8.28 -5.11
CA ASN A 34 -9.41 9.68 -5.44
C ASN A 34 -10.74 10.21 -4.89
N SER A 35 -10.69 11.13 -3.92
CA SER A 35 -11.90 11.67 -3.29
C SER A 35 -12.60 12.75 -4.12
N ALA A 36 -11.98 13.25 -5.19
CA ALA A 36 -12.58 14.23 -6.07
C ALA A 36 -13.57 13.58 -7.05
N PRO A 37 -14.76 14.17 -7.24
CA PRO A 37 -15.79 13.57 -8.08
C PRO A 37 -15.43 13.65 -9.57
N ASP A 38 -15.40 12.50 -10.23
CA ASP A 38 -15.31 12.30 -11.66
C ASP A 38 -16.63 11.76 -12.21
N LYS A 39 -17.35 12.60 -12.95
CA LYS A 39 -18.67 12.27 -13.50
C LYS A 39 -18.60 11.47 -14.81
N GLN A 40 -17.42 11.13 -15.30
CA GLN A 40 -17.23 10.38 -16.55
C GLN A 40 -17.23 8.85 -16.34
N TYR A 41 -17.46 8.40 -15.11
CA TYR A 41 -17.45 6.99 -14.76
C TYR A 41 -18.59 6.62 -13.79
N LYS A 42 -18.90 5.33 -13.68
CA LYS A 42 -20.06 4.83 -12.93
C LYS A 42 -19.99 5.11 -11.42
N TRP A 43 -18.78 5.19 -10.85
CA TRP A 43 -18.56 5.69 -9.50
C TRP A 43 -17.84 7.04 -9.52
N PRO A 44 -18.38 8.05 -8.82
CA PRO A 44 -17.84 9.40 -8.89
C PRO A 44 -16.48 9.52 -8.21
N THR A 45 -16.15 8.68 -7.23
CA THR A 45 -14.84 8.71 -6.54
C THR A 45 -14.07 7.42 -6.81
N GLY A 46 -12.79 7.40 -6.39
CA GLY A 46 -12.02 6.17 -6.15
C GLY A 46 -12.46 5.42 -4.92
N ASP A 47 -11.81 4.28 -4.68
CA ASP A 47 -12.17 3.40 -3.58
C ASP A 47 -11.85 4.07 -2.23
N PRO A 48 -12.84 4.29 -1.34
CA PRO A 48 -12.57 4.97 -0.08
C PRO A 48 -11.86 4.11 0.97
N ASP A 49 -11.67 2.80 0.74
CA ASP A 49 -10.92 1.92 1.64
C ASP A 49 -9.43 2.32 1.73
N ASP A 50 -8.86 2.77 0.61
CA ASP A 50 -7.52 3.33 0.48
C ASP A 50 -7.20 4.47 1.45
N TRP A 51 -8.22 5.22 1.87
CA TRP A 51 -8.05 6.36 2.77
C TRP A 51 -7.51 5.89 4.13
N GLY A 52 -7.93 4.70 4.58
CA GLY A 52 -7.40 4.01 5.74
C GLY A 52 -6.32 2.98 5.40
N ALA A 53 -6.34 2.38 4.21
CA ALA A 53 -5.39 1.34 3.83
C ALA A 53 -3.95 1.88 3.64
N LEU A 54 -3.77 3.08 3.08
CA LEU A 54 -2.46 3.74 2.99
C LEU A 54 -1.79 3.90 4.37
N PRO A 55 -2.43 4.52 5.38
CA PRO A 55 -1.81 4.65 6.70
C PRO A 55 -1.66 3.30 7.41
N ALA A 56 -2.60 2.36 7.26
CA ALA A 56 -2.42 1.02 7.82
C ALA A 56 -1.20 0.29 7.21
N SER A 57 -0.99 0.41 5.90
CA SER A 57 0.17 -0.12 5.20
C SER A 57 1.48 0.52 5.70
N CYS A 58 1.50 1.84 5.84
CA CYS A 58 2.66 2.56 6.38
C CYS A 58 2.91 2.21 7.86
N ALA A 59 1.87 1.96 8.66
CA ALA A 59 2.01 1.49 10.04
C ALA A 59 2.71 0.12 10.10
N ILE A 60 2.38 -0.79 9.17
CA ILE A 60 3.03 -2.10 9.06
C ILE A 60 4.54 -1.93 8.77
N MET A 61 4.89 -1.10 7.78
CA MET A 61 6.29 -0.83 7.47
C MET A 61 7.02 -0.15 8.62
N ALA A 62 6.40 0.86 9.25
CA ALA A 62 7.00 1.60 10.34
C ALA A 62 7.23 0.73 11.58
N LYS A 63 6.28 -0.17 11.89
CA LYS A 63 6.44 -1.16 12.98
C LYS A 63 7.68 -2.04 12.78
N LEU A 64 8.01 -2.33 11.52
CA LEU A 64 9.17 -3.15 11.13
C LEU A 64 10.43 -2.33 10.86
N GLY A 65 10.39 -0.99 10.97
CA GLY A 65 11.53 -0.12 10.68
C GLY A 65 11.88 -0.03 9.18
N LEU A 66 10.91 -0.26 8.29
CA LEU A 66 11.09 -0.36 6.83
C LEU A 66 10.77 0.93 6.08
N GLN A 67 10.64 2.07 6.74
CA GLN A 67 10.29 3.34 6.09
C GLN A 67 11.21 3.68 4.91
N ASN A 68 12.50 3.38 5.03
CA ASN A 68 13.50 3.60 3.97
C ASN A 68 13.42 2.61 2.81
N LYS A 69 12.62 1.55 2.93
CA LYS A 69 12.35 0.59 1.84
C LYS A 69 11.19 1.02 0.96
N LEU A 70 10.34 1.94 1.40
CA LEU A 70 9.34 2.56 0.53
C LEU A 70 10.03 3.52 -0.43
N VAL A 71 10.12 3.13 -1.70
CA VAL A 71 10.80 3.91 -2.76
C VAL A 71 9.83 4.68 -3.66
N HIS A 72 8.56 4.30 -3.66
CA HIS A 72 7.50 4.94 -4.43
C HIS A 72 6.14 4.67 -3.79
N CYS A 73 5.30 5.69 -3.68
CA CYS A 73 3.91 5.59 -3.29
C CYS A 73 3.07 6.55 -4.15
N SER A 74 2.47 6.05 -5.22
CA SER A 74 1.49 6.82 -5.99
C SER A 74 0.13 6.75 -5.31
N TYR A 75 -0.60 7.87 -5.31
CA TYR A 75 -1.95 7.90 -4.77
C TYR A 75 -2.87 8.76 -5.66
N ASN A 76 -4.18 8.57 -5.52
CA ASN A 76 -5.19 9.07 -6.46
C ASN A 76 -4.90 8.62 -7.91
N ASN A 77 -4.42 7.38 -8.08
CA ASN A 77 -3.86 6.91 -9.36
C ASN A 77 -4.89 6.56 -10.45
N PHE A 78 -6.16 6.94 -10.28
CA PHE A 78 -7.13 6.97 -11.36
C PHE A 78 -6.71 7.95 -12.45
N ILE A 79 -6.14 7.41 -13.52
CA ILE A 79 -5.79 8.17 -14.71
C ILE A 79 -7.03 8.88 -15.26
N ASP A 80 -6.84 10.13 -15.68
CA ASP A 80 -7.89 11.05 -16.15
C ASP A 80 -8.91 11.51 -15.10
N ALA A 81 -8.72 11.19 -13.81
CA ALA A 81 -9.54 11.75 -12.74
C ALA A 81 -9.12 13.20 -12.43
N PRO A 82 -10.08 14.08 -12.07
CA PRO A 82 -9.76 15.44 -11.68
C PRO A 82 -9.06 15.45 -10.32
N SER A 83 -8.16 16.41 -10.13
CA SER A 83 -7.63 16.72 -8.81
C SER A 83 -8.68 17.43 -7.96
N GLY A 84 -8.71 17.07 -6.67
CA GLY A 84 -9.48 17.80 -5.66
C GLY A 84 -8.63 18.87 -4.98
N PRO A 85 -9.25 19.82 -4.25
CA PRO A 85 -8.50 20.66 -3.34
C PRO A 85 -7.88 19.81 -2.23
N ASP A 86 -6.63 20.12 -1.86
CA ASP A 86 -5.85 19.31 -0.91
C ASP A 86 -6.54 19.12 0.44
N SER A 87 -7.23 20.15 0.93
CA SER A 87 -7.98 20.10 2.19
C SER A 87 -9.15 19.10 2.20
N LYS A 88 -9.53 18.54 1.05
CA LYS A 88 -10.58 17.52 0.90
C LYS A 88 -10.05 16.23 0.24
N ASN A 89 -8.77 16.20 -0.11
CA ASN A 89 -8.11 15.06 -0.75
C ASN A 89 -7.72 14.04 0.34
N GLN A 90 -8.48 12.95 0.45
CA GLN A 90 -8.34 12.03 1.58
C GLN A 90 -7.02 11.25 1.52
N LEU A 91 -6.58 10.82 0.34
CA LEU A 91 -5.28 10.18 0.21
C LEU A 91 -4.12 11.14 0.47
N LYS A 92 -4.23 12.42 0.08
CA LYS A 92 -3.23 13.41 0.46
C LYS A 92 -3.16 13.62 1.98
N ILE A 93 -4.31 13.74 2.66
CA ILE A 93 -4.34 13.87 4.12
C ILE A 93 -3.69 12.64 4.78
N SER A 94 -3.94 11.43 4.24
CA SER A 94 -3.30 10.21 4.71
C SER A 94 -1.79 10.20 4.45
N ALA A 95 -1.34 10.58 3.24
CA ALA A 95 0.07 10.63 2.86
C ALA A 95 0.85 11.66 3.71
N ASP A 96 0.34 12.88 3.84
CA ASP A 96 0.94 13.94 4.66
C ASP A 96 1.06 13.48 6.14
N GLY A 97 0.04 12.78 6.65
CA GLY A 97 0.05 12.29 8.02
C GLY A 97 1.05 11.16 8.27
N VAL A 98 1.22 10.20 7.36
CA VAL A 98 2.24 9.14 7.57
C VAL A 98 3.66 9.70 7.55
N ILE A 99 3.90 10.76 6.77
CA ILE A 99 5.16 11.51 6.79
C ILE A 99 5.37 12.17 8.15
N GLU A 100 4.35 12.86 8.67
CA GLU A 100 4.41 13.56 9.96
C GLU A 100 4.62 12.61 11.15
N HIS A 101 3.77 11.58 11.24
CA HIS A 101 3.70 10.65 12.35
C HIS A 101 4.85 9.63 12.35
N TRP A 102 5.23 9.09 11.18
CA TRP A 102 6.18 7.96 11.11
C TRP A 102 7.46 8.25 10.32
N GLY A 103 7.64 9.48 9.83
CA GLY A 103 8.91 9.93 9.26
C GLY A 103 9.26 9.29 7.92
N PHE A 104 8.25 8.90 7.12
CA PHE A 104 8.52 8.49 5.75
C PHE A 104 9.07 9.65 4.92
N ASN A 105 9.87 9.32 3.90
CA ASN A 105 10.39 10.32 2.97
C ASN A 105 9.23 10.97 2.20
N PRO A 106 9.00 12.30 2.29
CA PRO A 106 7.92 12.94 1.54
C PRO A 106 8.06 12.81 0.02
N ASP A 107 9.29 12.68 -0.50
CA ASP A 107 9.53 12.69 -1.95
C ASP A 107 9.01 11.45 -2.68
N VAL A 108 8.72 10.37 -1.94
CA VAL A 108 8.20 9.11 -2.52
C VAL A 108 6.69 9.11 -2.64
N PHE A 109 5.96 10.02 -1.98
CA PHE A 109 4.50 10.13 -2.09
C PHE A 109 4.13 11.10 -3.21
N ILE A 110 3.41 10.61 -4.22
CA ILE A 110 3.14 11.39 -5.44
C ILE A 110 1.65 11.34 -5.78
N ASP A 111 1.00 12.52 -5.78
CA ASP A 111 -0.39 12.68 -6.22
C ASP A 111 -0.46 12.57 -7.74
N VAL A 112 -1.02 11.47 -8.25
CA VAL A 112 -1.09 11.23 -9.70
C VAL A 112 -1.97 12.26 -10.39
N THR A 113 -3.01 12.79 -9.73
CA THR A 113 -3.91 13.79 -10.35
C THR A 113 -3.26 15.15 -10.59
N LYS A 114 -2.12 15.41 -9.94
CA LYS A 114 -1.35 16.66 -10.10
C LYS A 114 -0.02 16.45 -10.80
N GLU A 115 0.60 15.29 -10.58
CA GLU A 115 1.99 15.01 -10.94
C GLU A 115 2.11 13.69 -11.71
N GLN A 116 1.11 13.33 -12.52
CA GLN A 116 1.05 12.07 -13.27
C GLN A 116 2.37 11.69 -13.94
N LYS A 117 2.99 12.63 -14.66
CA LYS A 117 4.26 12.39 -15.36
C LYS A 117 5.37 12.01 -14.37
N ARG A 118 5.52 12.75 -13.27
CA ARG A 118 6.51 12.45 -12.21
C ARG A 118 6.23 11.09 -11.57
N ALA A 119 4.96 10.76 -11.31
CA ALA A 119 4.59 9.47 -10.74
C ALA A 119 4.98 8.31 -11.66
N ILE A 120 4.69 8.42 -12.96
CA ILE A 120 5.06 7.45 -13.99
C ILE A 120 6.59 7.30 -14.06
N GLU A 121 7.32 8.41 -14.18
CA GLU A 121 8.78 8.41 -14.28
C GLU A 121 9.46 7.87 -13.02
N SER A 122 8.93 8.19 -11.83
CA SER A 122 9.43 7.69 -10.55
C SER A 122 9.31 6.17 -10.43
N LEU A 123 8.12 5.59 -10.67
CA LEU A 123 7.96 4.14 -10.59
C LEU A 123 8.70 3.43 -11.72
N ALA A 124 8.73 4.01 -12.92
CA ALA A 124 9.46 3.43 -14.04
C ALA A 124 10.97 3.39 -13.77
N ALA A 125 11.54 4.41 -13.12
CA ALA A 125 12.95 4.39 -12.71
C ALA A 125 13.22 3.26 -11.69
N GLU A 126 12.33 3.07 -10.72
CA GLU A 126 12.42 1.99 -9.74
C GLU A 126 12.32 0.61 -10.39
N MET A 127 11.39 0.42 -11.34
CA MET A 127 11.28 -0.83 -12.10
C MET A 127 12.49 -1.05 -13.03
N SER A 128 13.00 0.00 -13.67
CA SER A 128 14.13 -0.07 -14.62
C SER A 128 15.44 -0.52 -13.95
N ARG A 129 15.61 -0.22 -12.66
CA ARG A 129 16.81 -0.59 -11.90
C ARG A 129 16.72 -1.93 -11.16
N SER A 130 15.61 -2.67 -11.31
CA SER A 130 15.41 -3.94 -10.64
C SER A 130 16.29 -5.05 -11.19
N THR A 131 16.85 -5.84 -10.29
CA THR A 131 17.72 -6.99 -10.58
C THR A 131 17.32 -8.17 -9.71
N GLU A 132 17.87 -9.36 -9.95
CA GLU A 132 17.63 -10.54 -9.13
C GLU A 132 18.02 -10.34 -7.65
N SER A 133 19.08 -9.57 -7.38
CA SER A 133 19.55 -9.30 -6.01
C SER A 133 18.94 -8.04 -5.38
N ASP A 134 18.31 -7.16 -6.16
CA ASP A 134 17.56 -6.00 -5.69
C ASP A 134 16.21 -5.89 -6.44
N PRO A 135 15.30 -6.87 -6.26
CA PRO A 135 13.99 -6.84 -6.87
C PRO A 135 13.12 -5.72 -6.31
N LEU A 136 12.10 -5.33 -7.06
CA LEU A 136 11.05 -4.42 -6.60
C LEU A 136 9.79 -5.22 -6.26
N PHE A 137 9.29 -5.08 -5.04
CA PHE A 137 7.96 -5.55 -4.66
C PHE A 137 6.96 -4.41 -4.76
N PHE A 138 5.97 -4.55 -5.63
CA PHE A 138 4.99 -3.52 -5.91
C PHE A 138 3.60 -3.95 -5.46
N ILE A 139 3.08 -3.26 -4.44
CA ILE A 139 1.71 -3.44 -3.94
C ILE A 139 0.75 -2.68 -4.85
N HIS A 140 -0.10 -3.44 -5.54
CA HIS A 140 -1.05 -2.94 -6.54
C HIS A 140 -2.46 -2.88 -5.95
N ALA A 141 -2.70 -1.77 -5.24
CA ALA A 141 -3.96 -1.36 -4.62
C ALA A 141 -4.68 -0.31 -5.50
N GLY A 142 -4.91 -0.65 -6.76
CA GLY A 142 -5.60 0.25 -7.68
C GLY A 142 -5.74 -0.28 -9.09
N LEU A 143 -6.36 0.47 -9.99
CA LEU A 143 -6.54 0.03 -11.39
C LEU A 143 -5.24 -0.05 -12.20
N SER A 144 -5.23 -0.98 -13.17
CA SER A 144 -4.07 -1.32 -14.01
C SER A 144 -3.54 -0.19 -14.91
N GLU A 145 -4.36 0.81 -15.28
CA GLU A 145 -3.93 1.83 -16.26
C GLU A 145 -2.66 2.59 -15.84
N PHE A 146 -2.52 2.97 -14.57
CA PHE A 146 -1.30 3.66 -14.10
C PHE A 146 -0.06 2.78 -14.32
N VAL A 147 -0.17 1.49 -14.01
CA VAL A 147 0.92 0.51 -14.19
C VAL A 147 1.23 0.28 -15.66
N TYR A 148 0.21 0.24 -16.51
CA TYR A 148 0.40 0.16 -17.96
C TYR A 148 1.24 1.31 -18.50
N LEU A 149 0.95 2.55 -18.08
CA LEU A 149 1.73 3.73 -18.47
C LEU A 149 3.18 3.67 -17.95
N VAL A 150 3.38 3.15 -16.74
CA VAL A 150 4.71 2.93 -16.16
C VAL A 150 5.50 1.89 -16.97
N VAL A 151 4.89 0.77 -17.34
CA VAL A 151 5.55 -0.27 -18.15
C VAL A 151 5.94 0.27 -19.53
N LYS A 152 5.08 1.08 -20.17
CA LYS A 152 5.45 1.79 -21.40
C LYS A 152 6.68 2.66 -21.22
N GLU A 153 6.79 3.34 -20.08
CA GLU A 153 7.94 4.18 -19.76
C GLU A 153 9.22 3.35 -19.54
N VAL A 154 9.14 2.20 -18.85
CA VAL A 154 10.28 1.27 -18.69
C VAL A 154 10.78 0.77 -20.05
N ILE A 155 9.87 0.41 -20.95
CA ILE A 155 10.20 -0.01 -22.32
C ILE A 155 10.86 1.14 -23.09
N ARG A 156 10.32 2.36 -22.98
CA ARG A 156 10.90 3.56 -23.60
C ARG A 156 12.31 3.84 -23.10
N ASN A 157 12.59 3.55 -21.83
CA ASN A 157 13.91 3.66 -21.22
C ASN A 157 14.86 2.51 -21.60
N GLY A 158 14.45 1.58 -22.46
CA GLY A 158 15.27 0.46 -22.91
C GLY A 158 15.54 -0.59 -21.84
N SER A 159 14.74 -0.63 -20.77
CA SER A 159 14.97 -1.47 -19.59
C SER A 159 13.93 -2.58 -19.43
N ILE A 160 13.35 -3.07 -20.53
CA ILE A 160 12.27 -4.07 -20.49
C ILE A 160 12.64 -5.33 -19.70
N ASP A 161 13.90 -5.78 -19.76
CA ASP A 161 14.32 -7.01 -19.09
C ASP A 161 14.37 -6.88 -17.56
N SER A 162 14.47 -5.67 -17.01
CA SER A 162 14.41 -5.46 -15.56
C SER A 162 13.04 -5.80 -14.97
N LEU A 163 11.99 -5.80 -15.80
CA LEU A 163 10.64 -6.18 -15.40
C LEU A 163 10.55 -7.64 -14.93
N ALA A 164 11.50 -8.50 -15.31
CA ALA A 164 11.63 -9.87 -14.81
C ALA A 164 11.89 -9.94 -13.30
N HIS A 165 12.32 -8.81 -12.70
CA HIS A 165 12.67 -8.67 -11.29
C HIS A 165 11.69 -7.75 -10.53
N VAL A 166 10.48 -7.56 -11.09
CA VAL A 166 9.38 -6.86 -10.45
C VAL A 166 8.34 -7.88 -10.01
N HIS A 167 8.04 -7.90 -8.71
CA HIS A 167 6.96 -8.68 -8.11
C HIS A 167 5.76 -7.78 -7.88
N LEU A 168 4.71 -7.92 -8.70
CA LEU A 168 3.46 -7.20 -8.51
C LEU A 168 2.50 -8.07 -7.69
N VAL A 169 2.01 -7.54 -6.57
CA VAL A 169 1.13 -8.25 -5.64
C VAL A 169 -0.20 -7.51 -5.53
N SER A 170 -1.31 -8.22 -5.67
CA SER A 170 -2.67 -7.68 -5.56
C SER A 170 -3.62 -8.72 -4.96
N HIS A 171 -4.83 -8.32 -4.57
CA HIS A 171 -5.87 -9.23 -4.06
C HIS A 171 -7.19 -9.17 -4.84
N SER A 172 -7.34 -8.21 -5.75
CA SER A 172 -8.66 -7.85 -6.30
C SER A 172 -8.71 -8.03 -7.81
N ALA A 173 -9.67 -8.85 -8.26
CA ALA A 173 -10.01 -8.95 -9.68
C ALA A 173 -10.47 -7.61 -10.27
N PHE A 174 -10.93 -6.68 -9.42
CA PHE A 174 -11.33 -5.35 -9.85
C PHE A 174 -10.12 -4.55 -10.36
N ASN A 175 -9.03 -4.54 -9.60
CA ASN A 175 -7.76 -3.87 -9.93
C ASN A 175 -7.18 -4.35 -11.28
N GLU A 176 -7.34 -5.65 -11.53
CA GLU A 176 -6.87 -6.32 -12.75
C GLU A 176 -7.71 -5.99 -13.99
N ASN A 177 -9.04 -5.95 -13.86
CA ASN A 177 -9.94 -6.05 -15.02
C ASN A 177 -10.74 -4.77 -15.31
N GLU A 178 -10.87 -3.87 -14.34
CA GLU A 178 -11.72 -2.71 -14.53
C GLU A 178 -11.03 -1.62 -15.37
N ARG A 179 -11.79 -1.06 -16.31
CA ARG A 179 -11.38 0.07 -17.15
C ARG A 179 -12.23 1.28 -16.81
N ARG A 180 -11.60 2.35 -16.32
CA ARG A 180 -12.31 3.59 -15.99
C ARG A 180 -12.68 4.41 -17.23
N ARG A 181 -11.91 4.27 -18.30
CA ARG A 181 -12.17 4.82 -19.64
C ARG A 181 -12.03 3.73 -20.68
N LYS A 182 -12.65 3.92 -21.85
CA LYS A 182 -12.58 2.95 -22.96
C LYS A 182 -11.15 2.70 -23.45
N HIS A 183 -10.28 3.70 -23.35
CA HIS A 183 -8.87 3.62 -23.76
C HIS A 183 -7.93 3.11 -22.64
N HIS A 184 -8.47 2.77 -21.46
CA HIS A 184 -7.67 2.21 -20.38
C HIS A 184 -7.43 0.71 -20.58
N HIS A 185 -6.39 0.23 -19.91
CA HIS A 185 -5.84 -1.11 -20.06
C HIS A 185 -6.02 -1.94 -18.79
N THR A 186 -6.04 -3.26 -18.97
CA THR A 186 -6.13 -4.26 -17.91
C THR A 186 -4.75 -4.86 -17.59
N TRP A 187 -4.72 -5.70 -16.56
CA TRP A 187 -3.54 -6.51 -16.26
C TRP A 187 -3.07 -7.36 -17.44
N ASP A 188 -3.99 -7.96 -18.18
CA ASP A 188 -3.67 -8.75 -19.38
C ASP A 188 -2.95 -7.91 -20.44
N ASP A 189 -3.38 -6.66 -20.67
CA ASP A 189 -2.71 -5.74 -21.60
C ASP A 189 -1.28 -5.41 -21.14
N ILE A 190 -1.04 -5.33 -19.82
CA ILE A 190 0.30 -5.13 -19.25
C ILE A 190 1.18 -6.36 -19.50
N GLN A 191 0.65 -7.55 -19.28
CA GLN A 191 1.35 -8.81 -19.52
C GLN A 191 1.73 -8.97 -20.99
N GLU A 192 0.80 -8.66 -21.91
CA GLU A 192 1.10 -8.63 -23.35
C GLU A 192 2.20 -7.62 -23.67
N LEU A 193 2.06 -6.38 -23.18
CA LEU A 193 3.02 -5.29 -23.44
C LEU A 193 4.45 -5.62 -22.99
N CYS A 194 4.62 -6.25 -21.82
CA CYS A 194 5.94 -6.59 -21.30
C CYS A 194 6.43 -7.99 -21.69
N GLY A 195 5.64 -8.76 -22.44
CA GLY A 195 5.95 -10.14 -22.80
C GLY A 195 6.01 -11.08 -21.59
N ASN A 196 5.06 -10.95 -20.65
CA ASN A 196 4.91 -11.74 -19.43
C ASN A 196 6.14 -11.70 -18.49
N ARG A 197 6.85 -10.57 -18.43
CA ARG A 197 8.06 -10.44 -17.60
C ARG A 197 7.75 -10.15 -16.13
N ILE A 198 6.74 -9.36 -15.82
CA ILE A 198 6.40 -9.02 -14.43
C ILE A 198 5.84 -10.24 -13.73
N GLN A 199 6.40 -10.57 -12.56
CA GLN A 199 5.95 -11.68 -11.73
C GLN A 199 4.72 -11.25 -10.94
N TYR A 200 3.58 -11.88 -11.18
CA TYR A 200 2.33 -11.52 -10.55
C TYR A 200 1.87 -12.51 -9.50
N THR A 201 1.55 -12.00 -8.33
CA THR A 201 0.94 -12.79 -7.24
C THR A 201 -0.40 -12.20 -6.88
N LYS A 202 -1.46 -12.98 -7.10
CA LYS A 202 -2.78 -12.70 -6.57
C LYS A 202 -2.99 -13.45 -5.27
N ILE A 203 -3.17 -12.73 -4.17
CA ILE A 203 -3.59 -13.32 -2.90
C ILE A 203 -5.12 -13.42 -2.83
N PRO A 204 -5.70 -14.20 -1.89
CA PRO A 204 -7.14 -14.20 -1.67
C PRO A 204 -7.66 -12.78 -1.44
N ASP A 205 -8.88 -12.51 -1.89
CA ASP A 205 -9.53 -11.22 -1.65
C ASP A 205 -9.51 -10.90 -0.16
N GLN A 206 -9.05 -9.69 0.17
CA GLN A 206 -8.91 -9.17 1.52
C GLN A 206 -10.23 -8.58 2.08
N ASN A 207 -11.34 -8.75 1.34
CA ASN A 207 -12.68 -8.36 1.72
C ASN A 207 -13.52 -9.54 2.25
N ASP A 208 -13.64 -9.70 3.58
CA ASP A 208 -14.68 -10.53 4.19
C ASP A 208 -15.73 -9.65 4.88
N LYS A 209 -16.66 -9.13 4.06
CA LYS A 209 -17.64 -8.15 4.52
C LYS A 209 -18.66 -8.74 5.51
N ASP A 210 -18.75 -10.06 5.63
CA ASP A 210 -19.75 -10.74 6.44
C ASP A 210 -19.19 -11.21 7.80
N ASN A 211 -17.87 -11.19 7.98
CA ASN A 211 -17.23 -11.50 9.25
C ASN A 211 -16.32 -10.35 9.73
N PRO A 212 -16.78 -9.51 10.68
CA PRO A 212 -16.01 -8.35 11.13
C PRO A 212 -14.70 -8.72 11.87
N ASN A 213 -14.49 -9.99 12.24
CA ASN A 213 -13.26 -10.45 12.89
C ASN A 213 -12.29 -11.15 11.92
N HIS A 214 -12.58 -11.15 10.62
CA HIS A 214 -11.76 -11.78 9.61
C HIS A 214 -11.47 -10.78 8.49
N LEU A 215 -10.22 -10.76 8.05
CA LEU A 215 -9.70 -9.80 7.07
C LEU A 215 -9.94 -8.36 7.52
N TRP A 216 -10.14 -7.45 6.56
CA TRP A 216 -9.88 -6.03 6.76
C TRP A 216 -11.11 -5.15 6.52
N HIS A 217 -12.28 -5.78 6.32
CA HIS A 217 -13.55 -5.11 6.04
C HIS A 217 -14.63 -5.54 7.03
N SER A 218 -15.08 -4.63 7.89
CA SER A 218 -16.08 -4.91 8.94
C SER A 218 -17.44 -4.22 8.72
N LYS A 219 -17.69 -3.68 7.52
CA LYS A 219 -18.88 -2.87 7.21
C LYS A 219 -19.01 -1.73 8.24
N GLY A 220 -20.21 -1.43 8.72
CA GLY A 220 -20.44 -0.43 9.75
C GLY A 220 -20.01 -0.83 11.16
N ASN A 221 -19.43 -2.03 11.37
CA ASN A 221 -19.01 -2.46 12.69
C ASN A 221 -17.61 -1.96 13.04
N PHE A 222 -17.52 -0.74 13.56
CA PHE A 222 -16.25 -0.18 14.02
C PHE A 222 -15.73 -0.81 15.32
N THR A 223 -16.53 -1.58 16.08
CA THR A 223 -16.16 -2.01 17.45
C THR A 223 -14.88 -2.85 17.49
N VAL A 224 -14.65 -3.67 16.47
CA VAL A 224 -13.43 -4.49 16.31
C VAL A 224 -12.16 -3.66 16.08
N TRP A 225 -12.31 -2.38 15.76
CA TRP A 225 -11.23 -1.41 15.52
C TRP A 225 -11.08 -0.38 16.64
N HIS A 226 -11.90 -0.45 17.70
CA HIS A 226 -11.85 0.52 18.80
C HIS A 226 -10.53 0.47 19.57
N TRP A 227 -9.77 -0.62 19.47
CA TRP A 227 -8.42 -0.67 20.01
C TRP A 227 -7.52 0.42 19.43
N MET A 228 -7.70 0.82 18.15
CA MET A 228 -6.94 1.95 17.58
C MET A 228 -7.40 3.27 18.18
N ARG A 229 -8.72 3.44 18.38
CA ARG A 229 -9.33 4.63 18.99
C ARG A 229 -8.84 4.85 20.43
N ASP A 230 -8.75 3.76 21.19
CA ASP A 230 -8.42 3.77 22.62
C ASP A 230 -6.93 3.53 22.89
N HIS A 231 -6.12 3.40 21.83
CA HIS A 231 -4.70 3.13 21.91
C HIS A 231 -3.95 4.22 22.71
N PRO A 232 -2.90 3.90 23.51
CA PRO A 232 -2.12 4.90 24.24
C PRO A 232 -1.34 5.87 23.34
N GLU A 233 -0.86 5.40 22.19
CA GLU A 233 -0.15 6.23 21.21
C GLU A 233 -1.08 7.10 20.35
N ALA A 234 -0.75 8.39 20.24
CA ALA A 234 -1.54 9.35 19.46
C ALA A 234 -1.56 9.01 17.96
N ASP A 235 -0.46 8.48 17.43
CA ASP A 235 -0.33 8.14 16.00
C ASP A 235 -1.26 6.98 15.61
N VAL A 236 -1.45 6.00 16.50
CA VAL A 236 -2.40 4.90 16.28
C VAL A 236 -3.85 5.42 16.37
N ARG A 237 -4.14 6.33 17.30
CA ARG A 237 -5.45 7.00 17.35
C ARG A 237 -5.72 7.87 16.12
N TRP A 238 -4.69 8.49 15.56
CA TRP A 238 -4.79 9.21 14.30
C TRP A 238 -5.12 8.26 13.14
N MET A 239 -4.48 7.10 13.05
CA MET A 239 -4.80 6.09 12.03
C MET A 239 -6.28 5.67 12.09
N TYR A 240 -6.87 5.53 13.29
CA TYR A 240 -8.32 5.28 13.43
C TYR A 240 -9.18 6.39 12.81
N SER A 241 -8.73 7.66 12.85
CA SER A 241 -9.44 8.76 12.21
C SER A 241 -9.48 8.61 10.68
N ARG A 242 -8.45 7.99 10.09
CA ARG A 242 -8.36 7.72 8.65
C ARG A 242 -9.27 6.57 8.24
N LEU A 243 -9.37 5.50 9.06
CA LEU A 243 -10.39 4.46 8.90
C LEU A 243 -11.81 5.05 8.86
N LYS A 244 -12.12 5.97 9.79
CA LYS A 244 -13.43 6.64 9.83
C LYS A 244 -13.68 7.61 8.68
N ALA A 245 -12.65 8.01 7.93
CA ALA A 245 -12.81 8.96 6.85
C ALA A 245 -13.60 8.36 5.68
N HIS A 246 -13.66 7.03 5.57
CA HIS A 246 -14.34 6.29 4.51
C HIS A 246 -15.75 6.84 4.23
N SER A 247 -15.99 7.30 3.00
CA SER A 247 -17.22 8.03 2.64
C SER A 247 -18.50 7.17 2.71
N GLY A 248 -18.37 5.86 2.56
CA GLY A 248 -19.45 4.89 2.78
C GLY A 248 -19.82 4.63 4.24
N GLY A 249 -19.11 5.21 5.21
CA GLY A 249 -19.38 4.96 6.64
C GLY A 249 -19.10 3.53 7.08
N VAL A 250 -18.14 2.86 6.43
CA VAL A 250 -17.70 1.50 6.77
C VAL A 250 -16.24 1.51 7.20
N ALA A 251 -15.85 0.51 7.98
CA ALA A 251 -14.47 0.26 8.34
C ALA A 251 -13.89 -0.78 7.36
N ASP A 252 -13.15 -0.27 6.39
CA ASP A 252 -12.50 -1.00 5.32
C ASP A 252 -11.09 -0.44 5.09
N ILE A 253 -10.09 -1.33 5.12
CA ILE A 253 -8.68 -1.06 4.81
C ILE A 253 -8.08 -2.23 4.00
N SER A 254 -8.89 -2.87 3.15
CA SER A 254 -8.58 -4.17 2.54
C SER A 254 -7.23 -4.24 1.84
N ASP A 255 -6.84 -3.18 1.14
CA ASP A 255 -5.57 -3.12 0.43
C ASP A 255 -4.32 -3.24 1.34
N CYS A 256 -4.41 -2.89 2.63
CA CYS A 256 -3.27 -3.08 3.54
C CYS A 256 -2.97 -4.57 3.81
N GLY A 257 -3.95 -5.45 3.58
CA GLY A 257 -3.80 -6.89 3.72
C GLY A 257 -2.74 -7.48 2.78
N VAL A 258 -2.54 -6.86 1.60
CA VAL A 258 -1.49 -7.29 0.66
C VAL A 258 -0.10 -7.08 1.27
N LEU A 259 0.12 -5.95 1.93
CA LEU A 259 1.39 -5.64 2.57
C LEU A 259 1.57 -6.45 3.87
N PHE A 260 0.49 -6.69 4.61
CA PHE A 260 0.51 -7.59 5.77
C PHE A 260 0.92 -9.01 5.35
N PHE A 261 0.37 -9.54 4.26
CA PHE A 261 0.82 -10.81 3.69
C PHE A 261 2.30 -10.79 3.30
N LEU A 262 2.76 -9.73 2.60
CA LEU A 262 4.14 -9.64 2.16
C LEU A 262 5.12 -9.65 3.34
N LEU A 263 4.86 -8.81 4.35
CA LEU A 263 5.82 -8.52 5.42
C LEU A 263 5.64 -9.35 6.69
N VAL A 264 4.45 -9.93 6.90
CA VAL A 264 4.10 -10.73 8.08
C VAL A 264 3.81 -12.19 7.71
N GLY A 265 3.57 -12.49 6.43
CA GLY A 265 3.34 -13.86 5.96
C GLY A 265 1.91 -14.36 6.12
N ASP A 266 0.95 -13.48 6.44
CA ASP A 266 -0.43 -13.88 6.73
C ASP A 266 -1.41 -13.24 5.74
N ALA A 267 -1.96 -14.06 4.85
CA ALA A 267 -3.02 -13.65 3.91
C ALA A 267 -4.43 -13.62 4.54
N ASN A 268 -4.56 -14.06 5.80
CA ASN A 268 -5.80 -14.09 6.58
C ASN A 268 -5.69 -13.17 7.80
N GLY A 269 -5.20 -11.93 7.58
CA GLY A 269 -5.14 -10.90 8.61
C GLY A 269 -6.50 -10.63 9.26
N SER A 270 -6.51 -9.86 10.34
CA SER A 270 -7.76 -9.49 11.03
C SER A 270 -7.54 -8.26 11.91
N PRO A 271 -8.60 -7.58 12.41
CA PRO A 271 -8.44 -6.46 13.33
C PRO A 271 -7.69 -6.86 14.61
N GLU A 272 -7.90 -8.08 15.10
CA GLU A 272 -7.21 -8.62 16.28
C GLU A 272 -5.73 -8.90 16.01
N LYS A 273 -5.42 -9.58 14.90
CA LYS A 273 -4.02 -9.82 14.51
C LYS A 273 -3.27 -8.52 14.24
N PHE A 274 -3.94 -7.52 13.66
CA PHE A 274 -3.35 -6.22 13.43
C PHE A 274 -3.10 -5.49 14.76
N ARG A 275 -4.03 -5.55 15.72
CA ARG A 275 -3.81 -5.03 17.09
C ARG A 275 -2.58 -5.67 17.74
N GLU A 276 -2.49 -6.99 17.69
CA GLU A 276 -1.37 -7.74 18.27
C GLU A 276 -0.04 -7.39 17.60
N PHE A 277 -0.04 -7.28 16.28
CA PHE A 277 1.13 -6.88 15.50
C PHE A 277 1.58 -5.44 15.83
N ILE A 278 0.65 -4.48 15.89
CA ILE A 278 0.95 -3.10 16.25
C ILE A 278 1.45 -3.03 17.71
N GLY A 279 0.87 -3.82 18.62
CA GLY A 279 1.26 -3.84 20.03
C GLY A 279 1.14 -2.46 20.66
N ASP A 280 2.02 -2.12 21.62
CA ASP A 280 1.91 -0.88 22.39
C ASP A 280 2.46 0.36 21.66
N GLN A 281 3.25 0.18 20.58
CA GLN A 281 3.89 1.29 19.87
C GLN A 281 4.27 0.92 18.43
N ILE A 282 4.17 1.91 17.54
CA ILE A 282 4.81 1.93 16.23
C ILE A 282 6.15 2.64 16.40
N VAL A 283 7.24 2.09 15.85
CA VAL A 283 8.56 2.71 15.96
C VAL A 283 8.52 4.10 15.33
N SER A 284 8.56 5.13 16.16
CA SER A 284 8.65 6.53 15.74
C SER A 284 10.11 7.00 15.75
N LYS A 285 10.44 7.84 14.76
CA LYS A 285 11.68 8.61 14.53
C LYS A 285 12.91 8.18 15.35
N ASN A 286 13.86 7.51 14.68
CA ASN A 286 15.27 7.65 15.04
C ASN A 286 15.79 9.02 14.59
#